data_AF-A0A7W8KB08-F1
#
_entry.id   AF-A0A7W8KB08-F1
#
_cell.length_a   1.000
_cell.length_b   1.000
_cell.length_c   1.000
_cell.angle_alpha   90.00
_cell.angle_beta   90.00
_cell.angle_gamma   90.00
#
_symmetry.space_group_name_H-M   'P 1'
#
loop_
_entity.id
_entity.type
_entity.pdbx_description
1 polymer ?
#
loop_
_entity_poly.entity_id
_entity_poly.type
_entity_poly.pdbx_seq_one_letter_code
_entity_poly.pdbx_strand_id
1 'polypeptide(L)'
;MIALFYPKVDGAGRPPIGLARMLRMYVTQQCFGLSDEGIEDAIYNSQSIRAFVGIDLGHESAPDATTLLKFHHLLEANGLTRQIFDTINGHLAEKGLMMREGTIVDATLIAAPPSTK
;
A
#
# COMPACT_ATOMS: atom_id res chain seq x y z
N MET A 1 8.54 7.78 11.15
CA MET A 1 9.57 7.64 10.10
C MET A 1 9.15 8.34 8.82
N ILE A 2 8.11 7.90 8.10
CA ILE A 2 7.66 8.54 6.83
C ILE A 2 7.13 9.96 7.03
N ALA A 3 6.44 10.21 8.15
CA ALA A 3 5.86 11.53 8.47
C ALA A 3 6.87 12.69 8.52
N LEU A 4 8.18 12.39 8.64
CA LEU A 4 9.22 13.42 8.63
C LEU A 4 9.43 14.03 7.24
N PHE A 5 9.20 13.24 6.18
CA PHE A 5 9.42 13.60 4.79
C PHE A 5 8.11 13.93 4.05
N TYR A 6 6.97 13.61 4.66
CA TYR A 6 5.66 13.81 4.05
C TYR A 6 5.29 15.30 4.01
N PRO A 7 4.69 15.80 2.90
CA PRO A 7 4.29 17.19 2.80
C PRO A 7 3.42 17.62 3.98
N LYS A 8 3.75 18.76 4.58
CA LYS A 8 2.94 19.40 5.62
C LYS A 8 2.12 20.53 4.99
N VAL A 9 0.97 20.81 5.60
CA VAL A 9 0.13 21.94 5.18
C VAL A 9 0.83 23.23 5.62
N ASP A 10 1.47 23.92 4.69
CA ASP A 10 1.93 25.29 4.88
C ASP A 10 1.15 26.19 3.90
N GLY A 11 0.16 26.94 4.43
CA GLY A 11 -0.63 27.91 3.66
C GLY A 11 -2.02 27.44 3.21
N ALA A 12 -2.63 28.19 2.29
CA ALA A 12 -4.04 28.06 1.86
C ALA A 12 -4.27 27.06 0.70
N GLY A 13 -3.35 26.12 0.49
CA GLY A 13 -3.47 25.09 -0.56
C GLY A 13 -4.40 23.95 -0.16
N ARG A 14 -4.81 23.12 -1.14
CA ARG A 14 -5.48 21.85 -0.84
C ARG A 14 -4.54 21.01 0.03
N PRO A 15 -4.99 20.53 1.20
CA PRO A 15 -4.13 19.73 2.06
C PRO A 15 -3.67 18.47 1.32
N PRO A 16 -2.42 18.02 1.53
CA PRO A 16 -1.97 16.76 0.98
C PRO A 16 -2.86 15.63 1.51
N ILE A 17 -2.99 14.58 0.70
CA ILE A 17 -3.74 13.39 1.09
C ILE A 17 -3.15 12.83 2.39
N GLY A 18 -3.98 12.27 3.28
CA GLY A 18 -3.47 11.73 4.54
C GLY A 18 -2.41 10.64 4.32
N LEU A 19 -1.28 10.72 5.03
CA LEU A 19 -0.20 9.74 4.92
C LEU A 19 -0.69 8.29 5.10
N ALA A 20 -1.59 8.06 6.07
CA ALA A 20 -2.17 6.74 6.30
C ALA A 20 -2.91 6.22 5.06
N ARG A 21 -3.61 7.10 4.34
CA ARG A 21 -4.31 6.73 3.10
C ARG A 21 -3.33 6.35 1.99
N MET A 22 -2.31 7.19 1.78
CA MET A 22 -1.27 6.89 0.77
C MET A 22 -0.57 5.57 1.07
N LEU A 23 -0.25 5.30 2.34
CA LEU A 23 0.35 4.04 2.74
C LEU A 23 -0.58 2.85 2.48
N ARG A 24 -1.89 2.98 2.74
CA ARG A 24 -2.85 1.89 2.45
C ARG A 24 -3.04 1.66 0.95
N MET A 25 -3.03 2.71 0.12
CA MET A 25 -3.02 2.57 -1.33
C MET A 25 -1.76 1.81 -1.78
N TYR A 26 -0.59 2.23 -1.31
CA TYR A 26 0.68 1.57 -1.60
C TYR A 26 0.67 0.09 -1.19
N VAL A 27 0.23 -0.24 0.02
CA VAL A 27 0.15 -1.63 0.47
C VAL A 27 -0.81 -2.43 -0.42
N THR A 28 -1.98 -1.89 -0.74
CA THR A 28 -2.94 -2.56 -1.63
C THR A 28 -2.32 -2.83 -3.00
N GLN A 29 -1.61 -1.85 -3.54
CA GLN A 29 -0.90 -1.99 -4.80
C GLN A 29 0.11 -3.14 -4.77
N GLN A 30 0.92 -3.23 -3.70
CA GLN A 30 1.90 -4.30 -3.53
C GLN A 30 1.26 -5.68 -3.34
N CYS A 31 0.15 -5.76 -2.59
CA CYS A 31 -0.57 -7.00 -2.32
C CYS A 31 -1.20 -7.62 -3.56
N PHE A 32 -1.71 -6.78 -4.47
CA PHE A 32 -2.45 -7.20 -5.65
C PHE A 32 -1.65 -7.06 -6.96
N GLY A 33 -0.41 -6.56 -6.90
CA GLY A 33 0.43 -6.34 -8.08
C GLY A 33 -0.15 -5.29 -9.04
N LEU A 34 -0.80 -4.25 -8.51
CA LEU A 34 -1.44 -3.22 -9.32
C LEU A 34 -0.42 -2.17 -9.79
N SER A 35 -0.67 -1.53 -10.93
CA SER A 35 0.01 -0.27 -11.28
C SER A 35 -0.60 0.90 -10.51
N ASP A 36 0.00 2.09 -10.64
CA ASP A 36 -0.55 3.32 -10.04
C ASP A 36 -1.95 3.63 -10.58
N GLU A 37 -2.19 3.40 -11.88
CA GLU A 37 -3.52 3.47 -12.50
C GLU A 37 -4.41 2.33 -12.04
N GLY A 38 -3.86 1.12 -11.89
CA GLY A 38 -4.62 -0.05 -11.47
C GLY A 38 -5.20 0.09 -10.07
N ILE A 39 -4.49 0.71 -9.12
CA ILE A 39 -5.02 0.99 -7.78
C ILE A 39 -6.02 2.14 -7.79
N GLU A 40 -5.83 3.17 -8.61
CA GLU A 40 -6.82 4.22 -8.83
C GLU A 40 -8.15 3.62 -9.31
N ASP A 41 -8.11 2.83 -10.39
CA ASP A 41 -9.29 2.13 -10.94
C ASP A 41 -9.90 1.17 -9.92
N ALA A 42 -9.07 0.44 -9.17
CA ALA A 42 -9.55 -0.50 -8.16
C ALA A 42 -10.32 0.19 -7.02
N ILE A 43 -9.97 1.42 -6.67
CA ILE A 43 -10.70 2.21 -5.65
C ILE A 43 -12.09 2.62 -6.16
N TYR A 44 -12.22 2.94 -7.44
CA TYR A 44 -13.53 3.22 -8.04
C TYR A 44 -14.39 1.97 -8.16
N ASN A 45 -13.78 0.83 -8.48
CA ASN A 45 -14.49 -0.39 -8.85
C ASN A 45 -14.73 -1.38 -7.70
N SER A 46 -13.96 -1.32 -6.61
CA SER A 46 -14.03 -2.28 -5.50
C SER A 46 -14.33 -1.61 -4.16
N GLN A 47 -15.51 -1.94 -3.61
CA GLN A 47 -15.93 -1.49 -2.28
C GLN A 47 -14.96 -1.90 -1.19
N SER A 48 -14.41 -3.11 -1.26
CA SER A 48 -13.47 -3.63 -0.26
C SER A 48 -12.15 -2.89 -0.28
N ILE A 49 -11.62 -2.58 -1.47
CA ILE A 49 -10.39 -1.80 -1.63
C ILE A 49 -10.62 -0.37 -1.14
N ARG A 50 -11.74 0.24 -1.53
CA ARG A 50 -12.14 1.57 -1.08
C ARG A 50 -12.28 1.67 0.44
N ALA A 51 -12.96 0.70 1.05
CA ALA A 51 -13.13 0.63 2.50
C ALA A 51 -11.79 0.45 3.23
N PHE A 52 -10.90 -0.40 2.70
CA PHE A 52 -9.57 -0.59 3.25
C PHE A 52 -8.75 0.70 3.20
N VAL A 53 -8.66 1.33 2.03
CA VAL A 53 -7.92 2.59 1.84
C VAL A 53 -8.52 3.74 2.66
N GLY A 54 -9.82 3.69 2.94
CA GLY A 54 -10.53 4.72 3.72
C GLY A 54 -10.85 5.95 2.85
N ILE A 55 -11.40 5.71 1.66
CA ILE A 55 -11.92 6.74 0.76
C ILE A 55 -13.44 6.65 0.73
N ASP A 56 -14.09 7.79 0.90
CA ASP A 56 -15.52 7.91 0.65
C ASP A 56 -15.77 8.74 -0.60
N LEU A 57 -16.14 8.08 -1.72
CA LEU A 57 -16.40 8.74 -2.99
C LEU A 57 -17.58 9.71 -2.97
N GLY A 58 -18.42 9.70 -1.93
CA GLY A 58 -19.46 10.70 -1.72
C GLY A 58 -18.95 12.05 -1.22
N HIS A 59 -17.76 12.06 -0.59
CA HIS A 59 -17.18 13.26 0.04
C HIS A 59 -15.86 13.68 -0.59
N GLU A 60 -15.12 12.76 -1.21
CA GLU A 60 -13.80 13.03 -1.79
C GLU A 60 -13.50 12.11 -2.99
N SER A 61 -12.67 12.57 -3.93
CA SER A 61 -12.19 11.75 -5.04
C SER A 61 -11.03 10.85 -4.62
N ALA A 62 -10.85 9.73 -5.30
CA ALA A 62 -9.65 8.91 -5.15
C ALA A 62 -8.40 9.72 -5.55
N PRO A 63 -7.26 9.55 -4.86
CA PRO A 63 -5.99 10.07 -5.34
C PRO A 63 -5.66 9.46 -6.70
N ASP A 64 -5.26 10.32 -7.64
CA ASP A 64 -4.86 9.89 -8.98
C ASP A 64 -3.51 9.16 -8.98
N ALA A 65 -3.24 8.42 -10.05
CA ALA A 65 -1.98 7.71 -10.27
C ALA A 65 -0.75 8.62 -10.10
N THR A 66 -0.84 9.89 -10.53
CA THR A 66 0.28 10.85 -10.41
C THR A 66 0.59 11.20 -8.95
N THR A 67 -0.41 11.18 -8.08
CA THR A 67 -0.26 11.40 -6.65
C THR A 67 0.44 10.22 -5.99
N LEU A 68 0.15 8.99 -6.44
CA LEU A 68 0.91 7.80 -6.02
C LEU A 68 2.33 7.81 -6.52
N LEU A 69 2.56 8.16 -7.79
CA LEU A 69 3.91 8.24 -8.36
C LEU A 69 4.81 9.19 -7.54
N LYS A 70 4.28 10.35 -7.14
CA LYS A 70 5.00 11.28 -6.25
C LYS A 70 5.30 10.67 -4.88
N PHE A 71 4.39 9.87 -4.35
CA PHE A 71 4.59 9.16 -3.10
C PHE A 71 5.66 8.07 -3.23
N HIS A 72 5.69 7.33 -4.34
CA HIS A 72 6.74 6.35 -4.62
C HIS A 72 8.11 7.00 -4.67
N HIS A 73 8.26 8.08 -5.43
CA HIS A 73 9.51 8.83 -5.48
C HIS A 73 9.94 9.35 -4.10
N LEU A 74 8.98 9.77 -3.26
CA LEU A 74 9.28 10.17 -1.87
C LEU A 74 9.82 8.99 -1.06
N LEU A 75 9.22 7.81 -1.16
CA LEU A 75 9.68 6.62 -0.45
C LEU A 75 11.07 6.18 -0.95
N GLU A 76 11.28 6.16 -2.26
CA GLU A 76 12.54 5.78 -2.89
C GLU A 76 13.68 6.73 -2.55
N ALA A 77 13.45 8.05 -2.68
CA ALA A 77 14.46 9.07 -2.39
C ALA A 77 14.96 9.01 -0.94
N ASN A 78 14.15 8.48 -0.02
CA ASN A 78 14.48 8.37 1.40
C ASN A 78 14.79 6.92 1.82
N GLY A 79 14.90 5.97 0.88
CA GLY A 79 15.18 4.56 1.18
C GLY A 79 14.12 3.86 2.04
N LEU A 80 12.89 4.39 2.05
CA LEU A 80 11.81 3.94 2.94
C LEU A 80 11.07 2.72 2.39
N THR A 81 11.10 2.48 1.08
CA THR A 81 10.40 1.37 0.41
C THR A 81 10.70 0.04 1.09
N ARG A 82 11.99 -0.29 1.24
CA ARG A 82 12.44 -1.55 1.85
C ARG A 82 12.07 -1.62 3.34
N GLN A 83 12.28 -0.54 4.08
CA GLN A 83 11.96 -0.50 5.51
C GLN A 83 10.46 -0.70 5.77
N ILE A 84 9.61 -0.10 4.93
CA ILE A 84 8.15 -0.27 4.99
C ILE A 84 7.79 -1.72 4.69
N PHE A 85 8.34 -2.30 3.62
CA PHE A 85 8.07 -3.68 3.23
C PHE A 85 8.49 -4.67 4.32
N ASP A 86 9.68 -4.51 4.90
CA ASP A 86 10.18 -5.36 5.98
C ASP A 86 9.32 -5.22 7.24
N THR A 87 8.87 -3.99 7.57
CA THR A 87 7.99 -3.74 8.71
C THR A 87 6.62 -4.42 8.52
N ILE A 88 6.02 -4.29 7.33
CA ILE A 88 4.74 -4.93 7.01
C ILE A 88 4.88 -6.45 7.08
N ASN A 89 5.93 -7.00 6.48
CA ASN A 89 6.19 -8.44 6.53
C ASN A 89 6.44 -8.95 7.94
N GLY A 90 7.12 -8.19 8.80
CA GLY A 90 7.25 -8.52 10.22
C GLY A 90 5.89 -8.66 10.91
N HIS A 91 5.00 -7.68 10.72
CA HIS A 91 3.64 -7.71 11.28
C HIS A 91 2.75 -8.81 10.70
N LEU A 92 2.94 -9.15 9.42
CA LEU A 92 2.23 -10.26 8.79
C LEU A 92 2.78 -11.61 9.30
N ALA A 93 4.09 -11.74 9.46
CA ALA A 93 4.74 -12.97 9.93
C ALA A 93 4.31 -13.33 11.37
N GLU A 94 4.11 -12.33 12.23
CA GLU A 94 3.50 -12.52 13.57
C GLU A 94 2.11 -13.18 13.51
N LYS A 95 1.42 -13.05 12.37
CA LYS A 95 0.09 -13.64 12.11
C LYS A 95 0.13 -14.85 11.19
N GLY A 96 1.32 -15.38 10.87
CA GLY A 96 1.50 -16.51 9.94
C GLY A 96 1.29 -16.15 8.46
N LEU A 97 1.31 -14.87 8.10
CA LEU A 97 1.15 -14.38 6.73
C LEU A 97 2.48 -13.84 6.19
N MET A 98 2.65 -13.85 4.86
CA MET A 98 3.80 -13.22 4.22
C MET A 98 3.37 -12.47 2.97
N MET A 99 3.87 -11.25 2.77
CA MET A 99 3.68 -10.49 1.55
C MET A 99 4.89 -10.65 0.64
N ARG A 100 4.66 -11.06 -0.61
CA ARG A 100 5.63 -10.95 -1.70
C ARG A 100 5.18 -9.81 -2.61
N GLU A 101 6.13 -9.15 -3.25
CA GLU A 101 5.82 -8.15 -4.27
C GLU A 101 4.89 -8.78 -5.32
N GLY A 102 3.67 -8.25 -5.44
CA GLY A 102 2.62 -8.75 -6.33
C GLY A 102 1.66 -9.79 -5.77
N THR A 103 1.85 -10.34 -4.55
CA THR A 103 0.91 -11.31 -3.95
C THR A 103 1.10 -11.47 -2.43
N ILE A 104 0.02 -11.39 -1.63
CA ILE A 104 0.01 -11.91 -0.25
C ILE A 104 -0.15 -13.44 -0.29
N VAL A 105 0.77 -14.15 0.38
CA VAL A 105 0.75 -15.62 0.51
C VAL A 105 0.53 -15.98 1.98
N ASP A 106 -0.38 -16.92 2.25
CA ASP A 106 -0.50 -17.55 3.58
C ASP A 106 0.74 -18.44 3.82
N ALA A 107 1.55 -18.11 4.83
CA ALA A 107 2.77 -18.85 5.15
C ALA A 107 2.49 -20.12 5.95
N THR A 108 1.22 -20.40 6.29
CA THR A 108 0.79 -21.63 6.97
C THR A 108 0.67 -22.82 6.02
N LEU A 109 0.90 -22.65 4.71
CA LEU A 109 1.04 -23.77 3.78
C LEU A 109 2.44 -24.42 3.94
N ILE A 110 2.64 -25.05 5.10
CA ILE A 110 3.80 -25.89 5.39
C ILE A 110 3.87 -26.99 4.33
N ALA A 111 5.05 -27.13 3.74
CA ALA A 111 5.37 -28.12 2.73
C ALA A 111 4.77 -29.50 3.05
N ALA A 112 4.00 -30.06 2.10
CA ALA A 112 3.79 -31.50 2.07
C ALA A 112 5.17 -32.16 1.88
N PRO A 113 5.52 -33.21 2.65
CA PRO A 113 6.79 -33.91 2.47
C PRO A 113 6.92 -34.41 1.02
N PRO A 114 8.14 -34.40 0.44
CA PRO A 114 8.33 -34.88 -0.91
C PRO A 114 7.94 -36.36 -0.95
N SER A 115 7.01 -36.67 -1.86
CA SER A 115 6.63 -38.04 -2.18
C SER A 115 7.88 -38.79 -2.63
N THR A 116 8.45 -39.57 -1.71
CA THR A 116 9.56 -40.45 -2.03
C THR A 116 8.94 -41.76 -2.49
N LYS A 117 9.44 -42.21 -3.63
CA LYS A 117 9.05 -43.39 -4.43
C LYS A 117 8.59 -44.61 -3.65
#